data_AF-A0A2A4JHF9-F1
#
_entry.id   AF-A0A2A4JHF9-F1
#
_cell.length_a   1.000
_cell.length_b   1.000
_cell.length_c   1.000
_cell.angle_alpha   90.00
_cell.angle_beta   90.00
_cell.angle_gamma   90.00
#
_symmetry.space_group_name_H-M   'P 1'
#
loop_
_entity.id
_entity.type
_entity.pdbx_description
1 polymer ?
#
loop_
_entity_poly.entity_id
_entity_poly.type
_entity_poly.pdbx_seq_one_letter_code
_entity_poly.pdbx_strand_id
1 'polypeptide(L)'
;MATGVKFYNVEVNDFIARKQTTHPELSADWLKLEELYNKKLWHQLTLKIQELVEKPSMQEGDHLITLYTNFVSFFENKINPLSLVEIIAHVIKQYTNKKEAIAFLEKIETKVKANDEALALCKVLQGQIYLEDLNDLDATEKIIEELEGSLEDADGVTPVHGRFYKLASEYY
;
A
#
# COMPACT_ATOMS: atom_id res chain seq x y z
N MET A 1 -28.13 7.99 -8.39
CA MET A 1 -26.74 7.47 -8.27
C MET A 1 -25.64 8.51 -8.49
N ALA A 2 -25.93 9.76 -8.89
CA ALA A 2 -24.92 10.82 -9.09
C ALA A 2 -24.50 11.57 -7.81
N THR A 3 -25.18 11.34 -6.69
CA THR A 3 -24.94 12.03 -5.41
C THR A 3 -23.68 11.51 -4.71
N GLY A 4 -23.51 10.19 -4.57
CA GLY A 4 -22.35 9.61 -3.87
C GLY A 4 -20.99 10.02 -4.45
N VAL A 5 -20.84 10.01 -5.78
CA VAL A 5 -19.59 10.43 -6.45
C VAL A 5 -19.26 11.90 -6.21
N LYS A 6 -20.28 12.78 -6.12
CA LYS A 6 -20.06 14.19 -5.79
C LYS A 6 -19.63 14.39 -4.35
N PHE A 7 -20.16 13.60 -3.41
CA PHE A 7 -19.76 13.68 -2.00
C PHE A 7 -18.30 13.25 -1.79
N TYR A 8 -17.87 12.12 -2.36
CA TYR A 8 -16.48 11.66 -2.25
C TYR A 8 -15.48 12.65 -2.85
N ASN A 9 -15.81 13.28 -3.98
CA ASN A 9 -14.96 14.32 -4.56
C ASN A 9 -14.82 15.53 -3.63
N VAL A 10 -15.86 15.92 -2.89
CA VAL A 10 -15.77 17.03 -1.93
C VAL A 10 -14.87 16.66 -0.76
N GLU A 11 -15.01 15.46 -0.19
CA GLU A 11 -14.17 14.99 0.92
C GLU A 11 -12.68 14.88 0.54
N VAL A 12 -12.39 14.40 -0.68
CA VAL A 12 -11.02 14.32 -1.21
C VAL A 12 -10.41 15.70 -1.41
N ASN A 13 -11.13 16.63 -2.05
CA ASN A 13 -10.61 17.97 -2.28
C ASN A 13 -10.42 18.74 -0.95
N ASP A 14 -11.33 18.57 0.02
CA ASP A 14 -11.18 19.14 1.36
C ASP A 14 -9.95 18.58 2.10
N PHE A 15 -9.69 17.28 1.98
CA PHE A 15 -8.50 16.65 2.56
C PHE A 15 -7.21 17.22 1.97
N ILE A 16 -7.13 17.33 0.64
CA ILE A 16 -5.97 17.88 -0.06
C ILE A 16 -5.75 19.35 0.32
N ALA A 17 -6.81 20.17 0.34
CA ALA A 17 -6.73 21.58 0.68
C ALA A 17 -6.17 21.80 2.10
N ARG A 18 -6.58 20.97 3.06
CA ARG A 18 -6.00 20.98 4.43
C ARG A 18 -4.52 20.65 4.39
N LYS A 19 -4.11 19.58 3.70
CA LYS A 19 -2.70 19.17 3.61
C LYS A 19 -1.80 20.21 2.94
N GLN A 20 -2.30 20.93 1.94
CA GLN A 20 -1.57 22.06 1.32
C GLN A 20 -1.25 23.18 2.33
N THR A 21 -2.12 23.42 3.32
CA THR A 21 -1.89 24.45 4.35
C THR A 21 -0.96 23.99 5.46
N THR A 22 -0.96 22.70 5.80
CA THR A 22 -0.16 22.14 6.91
C THR A 22 1.29 21.87 6.49
N HIS A 23 1.55 21.55 5.21
CA HIS A 23 2.90 21.24 4.71
C HIS A 23 3.20 22.06 3.44
N PRO A 24 3.68 23.31 3.58
CA PRO A 24 3.98 24.19 2.45
C PRO A 24 4.98 23.57 1.47
N GLU A 25 5.93 22.78 1.98
CA GLU A 25 6.96 22.06 1.21
C GLU A 25 6.40 20.98 0.26
N LEU A 26 5.24 20.41 0.58
CA LEU A 26 4.54 19.40 -0.23
C LEU A 26 3.37 19.98 -1.01
N SER A 27 3.09 21.28 -0.86
CA SER A 27 1.91 21.93 -1.44
C SER A 27 1.82 21.73 -2.96
N ALA A 28 2.96 21.83 -3.66
CA ALA A 28 3.03 21.59 -5.10
C ALA A 28 2.71 20.13 -5.49
N ASP A 29 3.13 19.15 -4.69
CA ASP A 29 2.80 17.74 -4.92
C ASP A 29 1.32 17.48 -4.68
N TRP A 30 0.75 18.03 -3.60
CA TRP A 30 -0.67 17.92 -3.28
C TRP A 30 -1.56 18.54 -4.36
N LEU A 31 -1.20 19.71 -4.88
CA LEU A 31 -1.91 20.35 -5.99
C LEU A 31 -1.84 19.50 -7.27
N LYS A 32 -0.69 18.89 -7.55
CA LYS A 32 -0.55 17.98 -8.69
C LYS A 32 -1.39 16.70 -8.51
N LEU A 33 -1.47 16.15 -7.30
CA LEU A 33 -2.35 15.01 -7.01
C LEU A 33 -3.82 15.36 -7.23
N GLU A 34 -4.25 16.55 -6.79
CA GLU A 34 -5.60 17.06 -7.00
C GLU A 34 -5.94 17.17 -8.49
N GLU A 35 -5.04 17.74 -9.28
CA GLU A 35 -5.22 17.90 -10.73
C GLU A 35 -5.33 16.53 -11.42
N LEU A 36 -4.44 15.59 -11.09
CA LEU A 36 -4.44 14.24 -11.65
C LEU A 36 -5.69 13.47 -11.25
N TYR A 37 -6.16 13.62 -10.00
CA TYR A 37 -7.38 13.00 -9.51
C TYR A 37 -8.62 13.55 -10.22
N ASN A 38 -8.76 14.88 -10.31
CA ASN A 38 -9.88 15.54 -10.97
C ASN A 38 -9.94 15.21 -12.48
N LYS A 39 -8.77 15.06 -13.13
CA LYS A 39 -8.65 14.59 -14.51
C LYS A 39 -8.77 13.06 -14.66
N LYS A 40 -8.88 12.32 -13.56
CA LYS A 40 -8.98 10.85 -13.52
C LYS A 40 -7.81 10.14 -14.22
N LEU A 41 -6.61 10.72 -14.11
CA LEU A 41 -5.38 10.19 -14.69
C LEU A 41 -4.75 9.16 -13.74
N TRP A 42 -5.42 8.01 -13.56
CA TRP A 42 -5.09 7.02 -12.53
C TRP A 42 -3.64 6.55 -12.56
N HIS A 43 -3.10 6.27 -13.74
CA HIS A 43 -1.71 5.79 -13.85
C HIS A 43 -0.70 6.86 -13.40
N GLN A 44 -0.85 8.09 -13.88
CA GLN A 44 0.02 9.21 -13.49
C GLN A 44 -0.16 9.56 -12.00
N LEU A 45 -1.39 9.43 -11.49
CA LEU A 45 -1.69 9.61 -10.08
C LEU A 45 -0.96 8.56 -9.22
N THR A 46 -0.98 7.29 -9.60
CA THR A 46 -0.26 6.22 -8.89
C THR A 46 1.24 6.48 -8.85
N LEU A 47 1.86 6.81 -9.98
CA LEU A 47 3.29 7.13 -10.04
C LEU A 47 3.62 8.30 -9.11
N LYS A 48 2.78 9.34 -9.12
CA LYS A 48 2.99 10.51 -8.26
C LYS A 48 2.85 10.19 -6.77
N ILE A 49 1.95 9.28 -6.41
CA ILE A 49 1.80 8.81 -5.03
C ILE A 49 3.01 8.00 -4.60
N GLN A 50 3.54 7.12 -5.47
CA GLN A 50 4.76 6.36 -5.18
C GLN A 50 5.94 7.29 -4.89
N GLU A 51 6.14 8.35 -5.69
CA GLU A 51 7.13 9.39 -5.39
C GLU A 51 6.87 10.10 -4.05
N LEU A 52 5.60 10.39 -3.75
CA LEU A 52 5.22 11.12 -2.55
C LEU A 52 5.46 10.28 -1.28
N VAL A 53 5.12 8.99 -1.31
CA VAL A 53 5.28 8.13 -0.13
C VAL A 53 6.75 7.94 0.23
N GLU A 54 7.68 7.99 -0.72
CA GLU A 54 9.12 7.88 -0.45
C GLU A 54 9.72 9.14 0.19
N LYS A 55 9.01 10.28 0.19
CA LYS A 55 9.55 11.53 0.74
C LYS A 55 9.72 11.43 2.27
N PRO A 56 10.85 11.91 2.83
CA PRO A 56 11.08 11.90 4.28
C PRO A 56 9.97 12.58 5.08
N SER A 57 9.46 13.73 4.61
CA SER A 57 8.35 14.45 5.25
C SER A 57 7.05 13.65 5.36
N MET A 58 6.89 12.60 4.56
CA MET A 58 5.71 11.73 4.59
C MET A 58 5.92 10.48 5.45
N GLN A 59 7.17 10.13 5.78
CA GLN A 59 7.50 8.92 6.54
C GLN A 59 7.23 9.06 8.04
N GLU A 60 7.01 10.28 8.53
CA GLU A 60 6.74 10.56 9.94
C GLU A 60 5.25 10.45 10.31
N GLY A 61 4.99 10.09 11.58
CA GLY A 61 3.65 10.04 12.15
C GLY A 61 2.71 9.06 11.45
N ASP A 62 1.47 9.48 11.24
CA ASP A 62 0.37 8.72 10.63
C ASP A 62 -0.02 9.24 9.23
N HIS A 63 0.90 9.98 8.58
CA HIS A 63 0.62 10.70 7.34
C HIS A 63 0.24 9.77 6.19
N LEU A 64 0.90 8.62 6.05
CA LEU A 64 0.62 7.63 5.00
C LEU A 64 -0.65 6.85 5.29
N ILE A 65 -0.93 6.54 6.56
CA ILE A 65 -2.19 5.91 6.97
C ILE A 65 -3.36 6.83 6.64
N THR A 66 -3.22 8.12 6.95
CA THR A 66 -4.20 9.15 6.65
C THR A 66 -4.37 9.36 5.15
N LEU A 67 -3.27 9.39 4.38
CA LEU A 67 -3.29 9.47 2.92
C LEU A 67 -4.02 8.28 2.31
N TYR A 68 -3.73 7.06 2.77
CA TYR A 68 -4.41 5.88 2.24
C TYR A 68 -5.92 5.95 2.53
N THR A 69 -6.28 6.21 3.79
CA THR A 69 -7.68 6.18 4.25
C THR A 69 -8.54 7.25 3.59
N ASN A 70 -8.03 8.48 3.44
CA ASN A 70 -8.79 9.63 2.95
C ASN A 70 -8.54 9.97 1.48
N PHE A 71 -7.72 9.20 0.78
CA PHE A 71 -7.44 9.46 -0.64
C PHE A 71 -7.36 8.18 -1.45
N VAL A 72 -6.34 7.34 -1.20
CA VAL A 72 -6.06 6.15 -2.04
C VAL A 72 -7.21 5.15 -2.04
N SER A 73 -7.86 4.94 -0.88
CA SER A 73 -8.98 4.01 -0.71
C SER A 73 -10.15 4.28 -1.67
N PHE A 74 -10.35 5.54 -2.09
CA PHE A 74 -11.45 5.93 -2.97
C PHE A 74 -11.28 5.49 -4.43
N PHE A 75 -10.05 5.22 -4.86
CA PHE A 75 -9.74 4.84 -6.25
C PHE A 75 -8.80 3.64 -6.34
N GLU A 76 -8.58 2.91 -5.24
CA GLU A 76 -7.74 1.71 -5.20
C GLU A 76 -8.15 0.65 -6.23
N ASN A 77 -9.44 0.58 -6.57
CA ASN A 77 -9.97 -0.32 -7.60
C ASN A 77 -9.74 0.16 -9.05
N LYS A 78 -9.15 1.35 -9.24
CA LYS A 78 -8.82 1.92 -10.55
C LYS A 78 -7.34 1.81 -10.90
N ILE A 79 -6.50 1.39 -9.96
CA ILE A 79 -5.05 1.32 -10.12
C ILE A 79 -4.58 -0.13 -10.16
N ASN A 80 -3.33 -0.33 -10.60
CA ASN A 80 -2.73 -1.65 -10.64
C ASN A 80 -2.59 -2.22 -9.21
N PRO A 81 -3.04 -3.47 -8.94
CA PRO A 81 -2.97 -4.09 -7.61
C PRO A 81 -1.55 -4.18 -7.04
N LEU A 82 -0.55 -4.51 -7.86
CA LEU A 82 0.84 -4.58 -7.40
C LEU A 82 1.34 -3.20 -6.98
N SER A 83 1.06 -2.16 -7.78
CA SER A 83 1.41 -0.78 -7.41
C SER A 83 0.70 -0.32 -6.12
N LEU A 84 -0.54 -0.76 -5.90
CA LEU A 84 -1.26 -0.50 -4.65
C LEU A 84 -0.55 -1.14 -3.46
N VAL A 85 -0.12 -2.40 -3.57
CA VAL A 85 0.59 -3.10 -2.49
C VAL A 85 1.96 -2.47 -2.22
N GLU A 86 2.65 -1.97 -3.24
CA GLU A 86 3.91 -1.22 -3.07
C GLU A 86 3.71 0.08 -2.27
N ILE A 87 2.62 0.80 -2.51
CA ILE A 87 2.25 1.96 -1.68
C ILE A 87 1.97 1.52 -0.24
N ILE A 88 1.22 0.43 -0.07
CA ILE A 88 0.84 -0.11 1.23
C ILE A 88 2.06 -0.59 2.04
N ALA A 89 3.11 -1.09 1.38
CA ALA A 89 4.37 -1.45 2.04
C ALA A 89 5.02 -0.28 2.81
N HIS A 90 4.73 0.96 2.41
CA HIS A 90 5.16 2.16 3.13
C HIS A 90 4.17 2.54 4.23
N VAL A 91 2.87 2.38 3.98
CA VAL A 91 1.80 2.68 4.93
C VAL A 91 1.90 1.81 6.19
N ILE A 92 2.16 0.51 6.02
CA ILE A 92 2.22 -0.45 7.14
C ILE A 92 3.34 -0.14 8.16
N LYS A 93 4.40 0.56 7.72
CA LYS A 93 5.52 0.95 8.60
C LYS A 93 5.13 1.98 9.64
N GLN A 94 4.08 2.76 9.40
CA GLN A 94 3.58 3.79 10.32
C GLN A 94 2.64 3.25 11.40
N TYR A 95 2.23 1.98 11.31
CA TYR A 95 1.43 1.37 12.36
C TYR A 95 2.31 1.07 13.58
N THR A 96 1.99 1.71 14.69
CA THR A 96 2.61 1.42 16.00
C THR A 96 2.20 0.04 16.51
N ASN A 97 0.94 -0.35 16.29
CA ASN A 97 0.43 -1.68 16.60
C ASN A 97 0.53 -2.59 15.37
N LYS A 98 1.47 -3.53 15.43
CA LYS A 98 1.79 -4.43 14.32
C LYS A 98 0.67 -5.44 14.04
N LYS A 99 -0.17 -5.76 15.04
CA LYS A 99 -1.38 -6.56 14.83
C LYS A 99 -2.44 -5.82 14.02
N GLU A 100 -2.53 -4.50 14.17
CA GLU A 100 -3.42 -3.68 13.32
C GLU A 100 -2.89 -3.59 11.88
N ALA A 101 -1.57 -3.56 11.70
CA ALA A 101 -0.95 -3.63 10.38
C ALA A 101 -1.26 -4.96 9.67
N ILE A 102 -1.18 -6.09 10.38
CA ILE A 102 -1.60 -7.41 9.87
C ILE A 102 -3.09 -7.39 9.49
N ALA A 103 -3.98 -6.97 10.40
CA ALA A 103 -5.42 -6.90 10.11
C ALA A 103 -5.76 -5.95 8.94
N PHE A 104 -4.92 -4.94 8.72
CA PHE A 104 -5.01 -4.09 7.55
C PHE A 104 -4.57 -4.83 6.27
N LEU A 105 -3.43 -5.51 6.28
CA LEU A 105 -2.94 -6.32 5.16
C LEU A 105 -3.92 -7.44 4.78
N GLU A 106 -4.55 -8.12 5.75
CA GLU A 106 -5.59 -9.12 5.48
C GLU A 106 -6.78 -8.53 4.69
N LYS A 107 -7.17 -7.28 4.99
CA LYS A 107 -8.22 -6.60 4.21
C LYS A 107 -7.75 -6.30 2.80
N ILE A 108 -6.50 -5.88 2.63
CA ILE A 108 -5.91 -5.60 1.31
C ILE A 108 -5.82 -6.87 0.48
N GLU A 109 -5.43 -7.99 1.11
CA GLU A 109 -5.36 -9.30 0.50
C GLU A 109 -6.67 -9.67 -0.24
N THR A 110 -7.81 -9.46 0.43
CA THR A 110 -9.13 -9.74 -0.18
C THR A 110 -9.43 -8.89 -1.43
N LYS A 111 -8.80 -7.72 -1.55
CA LYS A 111 -8.96 -6.78 -2.68
C LYS A 111 -8.00 -7.12 -3.83
N VAL A 112 -6.82 -7.66 -3.53
CA VAL A 112 -5.77 -7.92 -4.53
C VAL A 112 -5.68 -9.39 -4.96
N LYS A 113 -6.45 -10.30 -4.35
CA LYS A 113 -6.49 -11.75 -4.64
C LYS A 113 -6.69 -12.16 -6.10
N ALA A 114 -7.10 -11.25 -6.98
CA ALA A 114 -7.24 -11.50 -8.41
C ALA A 114 -5.91 -11.32 -9.19
N ASN A 115 -4.85 -10.89 -8.51
CA ASN A 115 -3.53 -10.70 -9.07
C ASN A 115 -2.51 -11.41 -8.18
N ASP A 116 -1.94 -12.50 -8.69
CA ASP A 116 -1.10 -13.41 -7.92
C ASP A 116 0.16 -12.73 -7.39
N GLU A 117 0.78 -11.83 -8.17
CA GLU A 117 1.94 -11.05 -7.73
C GLU A 117 1.60 -10.11 -6.56
N ALA A 118 0.48 -9.38 -6.64
CA ALA A 118 0.05 -8.48 -5.59
C ALA A 118 -0.35 -9.25 -4.32
N LEU A 119 -1.01 -10.40 -4.49
CA LEU A 119 -1.34 -11.32 -3.39
C LEU A 119 -0.07 -11.84 -2.72
N ALA A 120 0.88 -12.33 -3.50
CA ALA A 120 2.15 -12.83 -3.00
C ALA A 120 2.93 -11.73 -2.26
N LEU A 121 3.01 -10.53 -2.83
CA LEU A 121 3.66 -9.39 -2.17
C LEU A 121 2.98 -9.04 -0.85
N CYS A 122 1.64 -9.04 -0.81
CA CYS A 122 0.88 -8.77 0.41
C CYS A 122 1.23 -9.79 1.53
N LYS A 123 1.33 -11.07 1.19
CA LYS A 123 1.73 -12.13 2.13
C LYS A 123 3.18 -12.01 2.58
N VAL A 124 4.10 -11.66 1.68
CA VAL A 124 5.50 -11.38 2.06
C VAL A 124 5.55 -10.27 3.10
N LEU A 125 4.77 -9.19 2.93
CA LEU A 125 4.72 -8.10 3.92
C LEU A 125 4.14 -8.55 5.27
N GLN A 126 3.11 -9.42 5.26
CA GLN A 126 2.60 -10.03 6.50
C GLN A 126 3.68 -10.87 7.19
N GLY A 127 4.37 -11.72 6.43
CA GLY A 127 5.47 -12.57 6.93
C GLY A 127 6.60 -11.77 7.54
N GLN A 128 7.00 -10.64 6.92
CA GLN A 128 7.99 -9.73 7.48
C GLN A 128 7.57 -9.17 8.84
N ILE A 129 6.31 -8.76 8.99
CA ILE A 129 5.79 -8.28 10.29
C ILE A 129 5.76 -9.42 11.31
N TYR A 130 5.32 -10.63 10.93
CA TYR A 130 5.32 -11.78 11.83
C TYR A 130 6.73 -12.10 12.33
N LEU A 131 7.72 -12.08 11.44
CA LEU A 131 9.10 -12.40 11.75
C LEU A 131 9.79 -11.30 12.58
N GLU A 132 9.81 -10.06 12.08
CA GLU A 132 10.63 -8.98 12.64
C GLU A 132 9.99 -8.35 13.87
N ASP A 133 8.66 -8.16 13.85
CA ASP A 133 7.95 -7.34 14.84
C ASP A 133 7.21 -8.17 15.89
N LEU A 134 6.65 -9.32 15.49
CA LEU A 134 5.83 -10.17 16.37
C LEU A 134 6.57 -11.41 16.88
N ASN A 135 7.71 -11.75 16.28
CA ASN A 135 8.48 -12.97 16.55
C ASN A 135 7.60 -14.24 16.53
N ASP A 136 6.66 -14.29 15.59
CA ASP A 136 5.74 -15.41 15.36
C ASP A 136 6.28 -16.29 14.23
N LEU A 137 7.13 -17.24 14.62
CA LEU A 137 7.84 -18.11 13.68
C LEU A 137 6.88 -19.07 12.98
N ASP A 138 5.91 -19.65 13.71
CA ASP A 138 4.88 -20.54 13.14
C ASP A 138 4.04 -19.84 12.06
N ALA A 139 3.66 -18.58 12.27
CA ALA A 139 2.92 -17.81 11.26
C ALA A 139 3.80 -17.48 10.04
N THR A 140 5.08 -17.16 10.28
CA THR A 140 6.05 -16.87 9.23
C THR A 140 6.31 -18.09 8.35
N GLU A 141 6.52 -19.26 8.95
CA GLU A 141 6.74 -20.53 8.25
C GLU A 141 5.59 -20.87 7.31
N LYS A 142 4.35 -20.78 7.80
CA LYS A 142 3.15 -21.03 6.98
C LYS A 142 3.06 -20.11 5.77
N ILE A 143 3.42 -18.84 5.93
CA ILE A 143 3.46 -17.89 4.81
C ILE A 143 4.54 -18.29 3.81
N ILE A 144 5.72 -18.71 4.27
CA ILE A 144 6.81 -19.15 3.39
C ILE A 144 6.40 -20.38 2.60
N GLU A 145 5.86 -21.42 3.25
CA GLU A 145 5.40 -22.66 2.59
C GLU A 145 4.31 -22.38 1.54
N GLU A 146 3.36 -21.50 1.87
CA GLU A 146 2.28 -21.14 0.94
C GLU A 146 2.79 -20.38 -0.28
N LEU A 147 3.74 -19.46 -0.06
CA LEU A 147 4.35 -18.67 -1.13
C LEU A 147 5.30 -19.48 -1.99
N GLU A 148 6.05 -20.41 -1.42
CA GLU A 148 6.97 -21.28 -2.15
C GLU A 148 6.23 -22.07 -3.23
N GLY A 149 5.13 -22.75 -2.85
CA GLY A 149 4.30 -23.47 -3.82
C GLY A 149 3.69 -22.54 -4.88
N SER A 150 3.22 -21.35 -4.47
CA SER A 150 2.63 -20.39 -5.41
C SER A 150 3.64 -19.79 -6.40
N LEU A 151 4.90 -19.63 -5.99
CA LEU A 151 5.96 -19.03 -6.81
C LEU A 151 6.65 -20.06 -7.73
N GLU A 152 6.74 -21.33 -7.32
CA GLU A 152 7.22 -22.42 -8.19
C GLU A 152 6.32 -22.62 -9.42
N ASP A 153 5.01 -22.41 -9.24
CA ASP A 153 4.02 -22.49 -10.32
C ASP A 153 4.00 -21.25 -11.24
N ALA A 154 4.70 -20.18 -10.88
CA ALA A 154 4.70 -18.94 -11.65
C ALA A 154 5.61 -19.04 -12.90
N ASP A 155 5.10 -18.58 -14.04
CA ASP A 155 5.87 -18.50 -15.29
C ASP A 155 6.92 -17.36 -15.22
N GLY A 156 8.07 -17.66 -14.61
CA GLY A 156 9.25 -16.80 -14.57
C GLY A 156 9.42 -15.98 -13.28
N VAL A 157 10.49 -15.18 -13.25
CA VAL A 157 10.88 -14.41 -12.07
C VAL A 157 10.13 -13.07 -12.03
N THR A 158 9.26 -12.92 -11.04
CA THR A 158 8.52 -11.69 -10.75
C THR A 158 9.29 -10.80 -9.75
N PRO A 159 8.95 -9.50 -9.63
CA PRO A 159 9.55 -8.60 -8.63
C PRO A 159 9.38 -9.07 -7.18
N VAL A 160 8.44 -9.98 -6.91
CA VAL A 160 8.14 -10.49 -5.57
C VAL A 160 9.18 -11.52 -5.10
N HIS A 161 9.76 -12.29 -6.03
CA HIS A 161 10.72 -13.36 -5.72
C HIS A 161 11.88 -12.87 -4.84
N GLY A 162 12.45 -11.70 -5.16
CA GLY A 162 13.54 -11.14 -4.37
C GLY A 162 13.16 -10.84 -2.92
N ARG A 163 11.94 -10.36 -2.67
CA ARG A 163 11.45 -10.09 -1.31
C ARG A 163 11.07 -11.38 -0.57
N PHE A 164 10.50 -12.35 -1.28
CA PHE A 164 10.22 -13.68 -0.75
C PHE A 164 11.51 -14.39 -0.29
N TYR A 165 12.52 -14.49 -1.15
CA TYR A 165 13.79 -15.15 -0.78
C TYR A 165 14.52 -14.42 0.34
N LYS A 166 14.38 -13.09 0.41
CA LYS A 166 14.88 -12.32 1.55
C LYS A 166 14.18 -12.76 2.84
N LEU A 167 12.85 -12.80 2.86
CA LEU A 167 12.08 -13.25 4.03
C LEU A 167 12.45 -14.68 4.44
N ALA A 168 12.51 -15.61 3.48
CA ALA A 168 12.90 -16.99 3.75
C ALA A 168 14.32 -17.08 4.32
N SER A 169 15.27 -16.30 3.79
CA SER A 169 16.64 -16.25 4.29
C SER A 169 16.77 -15.59 5.67
N GLU A 170 15.84 -14.73 6.07
CA GLU A 170 15.83 -14.13 7.42
C GLU A 170 15.17 -15.06 8.45
N TYR A 171 14.30 -15.97 7.99
CA TYR A 171 13.64 -16.98 8.82
C TYR A 171 14.55 -18.17 9.17
N TYR A 172 15.26 -18.72 8.18
CA TYR A 172 16.15 -19.89 8.34
C TYR A 172 17.56 -19.53 8.84
#